data_AF-A0A896SZA6-F1
#
_entry.id   AF-A0A896SZA6-F1
#
_cell.length_a   1.000
_cell.length_b   1.000
_cell.length_c   1.000
_cell.angle_alpha   90.00
_cell.angle_beta   90.00
_cell.angle_gamma   90.00
#
_symmetry.space_group_name_H-M   'P 1'
#
loop_
_entity.id
_entity.type
_entity.pdbx_description
1 polymer ?
#
loop_
_entity_poly.entity_id
_entity_poly.type
_entity_poly.pdbx_seq_one_letter_code
_entity_poly.pdbx_strand_id
1 'polypeptide(L)'
;NVMESHKSNHSAGDESDFIHSFLERMNGERDPQSPFYGHVGNTNLKISLLDLFVAGAETTSTTLLWSVLLLATHPDAQKKCQEEIDRVVPRDELEAVLMEIQRYASLVPIVTHLALQDAGTDLATV
;
A
#
# COMPACT_ATOMS: atom_id res chain seq x y z
N ASN A 1 -3.41 8.51 22.21
CA ASN A 1 -4.05 7.41 21.47
C ASN A 1 -4.30 7.92 20.07
N VAL A 2 -3.70 7.34 19.01
CA VAL A 2 -3.61 7.99 17.68
C VAL A 2 -5.00 8.39 17.15
N MET A 3 -5.99 7.50 17.26
CA MET A 3 -7.38 7.78 16.87
C MET A 3 -8.00 8.99 17.61
N GLU A 4 -7.63 9.25 18.87
CA GLU A 4 -8.12 10.41 19.63
C GLU A 4 -7.40 11.71 19.23
N SER A 5 -6.13 11.61 18.83
CA SER A 5 -5.36 12.76 18.34
C SER A 5 -5.84 13.24 16.95
N HIS A 6 -6.27 12.32 16.08
CA HIS A 6 -6.92 12.70 14.80
C HIS A 6 -8.31 13.32 15.01
N LYS A 7 -9.06 12.87 16.03
CA LYS A 7 -10.35 13.51 16.40
C LYS A 7 -10.19 14.94 16.94
N SER A 8 -9.09 15.26 17.62
CA SER A 8 -8.91 16.56 18.28
C SER A 8 -8.30 17.65 17.40
N ASN A 9 -7.52 17.28 16.37
CA ASN A 9 -6.70 18.23 15.63
C ASN A 9 -7.33 18.76 14.34
N HIS A 10 -8.44 18.19 13.89
CA HIS A 10 -8.93 18.46 12.54
C HIS A 10 -9.59 19.84 12.42
N SER A 11 -8.93 20.72 11.67
CA SER A 11 -9.39 22.06 11.34
C SER A 11 -10.18 22.01 10.03
N ALA A 12 -11.25 22.80 9.91
CA ALA A 12 -12.02 22.87 8.66
C ALA A 12 -11.15 23.46 7.52
N GLY A 13 -10.61 22.58 6.66
CA GLY A 13 -9.64 22.90 5.62
C GLY A 13 -8.39 22.03 5.60
N ASP A 14 -8.22 21.12 6.57
CA ASP A 14 -7.16 20.11 6.61
C ASP A 14 -7.47 18.94 5.67
N GLU A 15 -6.43 18.27 5.13
CA GLU A 15 -6.62 17.23 4.10
C GLU A 15 -7.18 15.94 4.72
N SER A 16 -8.25 15.38 4.14
CA SER A 16 -8.96 14.23 4.73
C SER A 16 -8.16 12.94 4.62
N ASP A 17 -7.48 12.58 5.72
CA ASP A 17 -6.77 11.30 5.83
C ASP A 17 -7.73 10.08 5.88
N PHE A 18 -7.16 8.88 5.80
CA PHE A 18 -7.92 7.62 5.85
C PHE A 18 -8.70 7.44 7.17
N ILE A 19 -8.12 7.84 8.31
CA ILE A 19 -8.76 7.75 9.63
C ILE A 19 -9.96 8.72 9.69
N HIS A 20 -9.79 9.95 9.21
CA HIS A 20 -10.87 10.93 9.13
C HIS A 20 -12.04 10.40 8.30
N SER A 21 -11.75 10.00 7.05
CA SER A 21 -12.74 9.49 6.08
C SER A 21 -13.51 8.27 6.63
N PHE A 22 -12.81 7.37 7.33
CA PHE A 22 -13.42 6.19 7.94
C PHE A 22 -14.29 6.56 9.15
N LEU A 23 -13.84 7.49 10.01
CA LEU A 23 -14.61 7.96 11.16
C LEU A 23 -15.87 8.74 10.73
N GLU A 24 -15.79 9.55 9.68
CA GLU A 24 -16.96 10.22 9.09
C GLU A 24 -17.98 9.17 8.60
N ARG A 25 -17.52 8.15 7.86
CA ARG A 25 -18.37 7.04 7.41
C ARG A 25 -19.03 6.30 8.58
N MET A 26 -18.31 6.06 9.68
CA MET A 26 -18.88 5.46 10.89
C MET A 26 -19.94 6.35 11.55
N ASN A 27 -19.71 7.65 11.64
CA ASN A 27 -20.64 8.60 12.26
C ASN A 27 -21.96 8.75 11.48
N GLY A 28 -21.90 8.60 10.15
CA GLY A 28 -23.08 8.58 9.28
C GLY A 28 -23.84 7.25 9.27
N GLU A 29 -23.27 6.17 9.82
CA GLU A 29 -23.83 4.82 9.71
C GLU A 29 -24.98 4.57 10.68
N ARG A 30 -26.05 3.94 10.18
CA ARG A 30 -27.28 3.66 10.95
C ARG A 30 -27.71 2.20 10.89
N ASP A 31 -27.20 1.42 9.94
CA ASP A 31 -27.52 0.00 9.83
C ASP A 31 -26.68 -0.82 10.84
N PRO A 32 -27.31 -1.52 11.81
CA PRO A 32 -26.59 -2.36 12.77
C PRO A 32 -25.85 -3.55 12.14
N GLN A 33 -26.13 -3.91 10.88
CA GLN A 33 -25.41 -4.95 10.13
C GLN A 33 -24.21 -4.41 9.34
N SER A 34 -24.04 -3.09 9.26
CA SER A 34 -22.94 -2.48 8.50
C SER A 34 -21.58 -2.74 9.16
N PRO A 35 -20.52 -3.04 8.38
CA PRO A 35 -19.15 -3.16 8.90
C PRO A 35 -18.60 -1.85 9.49
N PHE A 36 -19.29 -0.73 9.31
CA PHE A 36 -18.95 0.58 9.90
C PHE A 36 -19.70 0.87 11.21
N TYR A 37 -20.63 0.01 11.65
CA TYR A 37 -21.49 0.31 12.79
C TYR A 37 -20.81 0.08 14.14
N GLY A 38 -20.84 1.11 15.01
CA GLY A 38 -20.47 1.02 16.42
C GLY A 38 -19.12 0.34 16.70
N HIS A 39 -19.16 -0.72 17.52
CA HIS A 39 -17.95 -1.46 17.93
C HIS A 39 -17.31 -2.25 16.79
N VAL A 40 -18.10 -2.70 15.81
CA VAL A 40 -17.61 -3.42 14.63
C VAL A 40 -16.79 -2.47 13.76
N GLY A 41 -17.34 -1.28 13.47
CA GLY A 41 -16.62 -0.21 12.75
C GLY A 41 -15.30 0.17 13.43
N ASN A 42 -15.28 0.30 14.76
CA ASN A 42 -14.04 0.63 15.48
C ASN A 42 -13.00 -0.49 15.42
N THR A 43 -13.45 -1.75 15.36
CA THR A 43 -12.56 -2.92 15.21
C THR A 43 -12.02 -2.99 13.79
N ASN A 44 -12.87 -2.78 12.79
CA ASN A 44 -12.47 -2.77 11.37
C ASN A 44 -11.50 -1.63 11.07
N LEU A 45 -11.71 -0.42 11.58
CA LEU A 45 -10.75 0.69 11.46
C LEU A 45 -9.34 0.29 11.95
N LYS A 46 -9.25 -0.36 13.13
CA LYS A 46 -7.97 -0.82 13.68
C LYS A 46 -7.32 -1.90 12.82
N ILE A 47 -8.11 -2.85 12.32
CA ILE A 47 -7.61 -3.93 11.46
C ILE A 47 -7.12 -3.37 10.13
N SER A 48 -7.89 -2.50 9.47
CA SER A 48 -7.48 -1.87 8.20
C SER A 48 -6.23 -0.99 8.35
N LEU A 49 -6.08 -0.27 9.47
CA LEU A 49 -4.86 0.49 9.75
C LEU A 49 -3.64 -0.41 9.96
N LEU A 50 -3.81 -1.54 10.66
CA LEU A 50 -2.74 -2.51 10.87
C LEU A 50 -2.34 -3.17 9.54
N ASP A 51 -3.32 -3.58 8.73
CA ASP A 51 -3.13 -4.22 7.44
C ASP A 51 -2.40 -3.30 6.46
N LEU A 52 -2.87 -2.05 6.32
CA LEU A 52 -2.21 -1.03 5.50
C LEU A 52 -0.75 -0.77 5.95
N PHE A 53 -0.52 -0.70 7.27
CA PHE A 53 0.82 -0.49 7.80
C PHE A 53 1.74 -1.68 7.54
N VAL A 54 1.30 -2.91 7.79
CA VAL A 54 2.12 -4.12 7.60
C VAL A 54 2.41 -4.36 6.12
N ALA A 55 1.38 -4.32 5.27
CA ALA A 55 1.53 -4.51 3.83
C ALA A 55 2.45 -3.44 3.21
N GLY A 56 2.32 -2.18 3.61
CA GLY A 56 3.18 -1.10 3.16
C GLY A 56 4.61 -1.19 3.68
N ALA A 57 4.80 -1.44 4.99
CA ALA A 57 6.11 -1.43 5.63
C ALA A 57 7.02 -2.58 5.16
N GLU A 58 6.49 -3.81 5.08
CA GLU A 58 7.29 -4.97 4.68
C GLU A 58 7.71 -4.89 3.21
N THR A 59 6.78 -4.53 2.32
CA THR A 59 7.06 -4.44 0.88
C THR A 59 8.04 -3.30 0.55
N THR A 60 7.79 -2.08 1.04
CA THR A 60 8.66 -0.93 0.74
C THR A 60 10.06 -1.08 1.35
N SER A 61 10.17 -1.54 2.60
CA SER A 61 11.48 -1.75 3.26
C SER A 61 12.31 -2.80 2.52
N THR A 62 11.69 -3.91 2.11
CA THR A 62 12.40 -4.98 1.41
C THR A 62 12.75 -4.58 -0.03
N THR A 63 11.89 -3.80 -0.69
CA THR A 63 12.19 -3.18 -2.00
C THR A 63 13.43 -2.29 -1.90
N LEU A 64 13.45 -1.34 -0.95
CA LEU A 64 14.59 -0.44 -0.74
C LEU A 64 15.88 -1.19 -0.38
N LEU A 65 15.79 -2.25 0.43
CA LEU A 65 16.93 -3.11 0.75
C LEU A 65 17.54 -3.74 -0.51
N TRP A 66 16.70 -4.34 -1.38
CA TRP A 66 17.15 -4.89 -2.66
C TRP A 66 17.66 -3.79 -3.60
N SER A 67 17.04 -2.61 -3.63
CA SER A 67 17.52 -1.46 -4.42
C SER A 67 18.96 -1.10 -4.07
N VAL A 68 19.25 -0.88 -2.78
CA VAL A 68 20.59 -0.52 -2.32
C VAL A 68 21.58 -1.66 -2.57
N LEU A 69 21.18 -2.92 -2.34
CA LEU A 69 22.04 -4.09 -2.57
C LEU A 69 22.39 -4.27 -4.06
N LEU A 70 21.42 -4.13 -4.96
CA LEU A 70 21.63 -4.27 -6.40
C LEU A 70 22.52 -3.15 -6.95
N LEU A 71 22.30 -1.90 -6.52
CA LEU A 71 23.15 -0.78 -6.91
C LEU A 71 24.58 -0.94 -6.37
N ALA A 72 24.75 -1.36 -5.11
CA ALA A 72 26.07 -1.61 -4.51
C ALA A 72 26.84 -2.78 -5.16
N THR A 73 26.14 -3.74 -5.79
CA THR A 73 26.75 -4.90 -6.46
C THR A 73 26.93 -4.73 -7.96
N HIS A 74 26.29 -3.73 -8.58
CA HIS A 74 26.37 -3.44 -10.02
C HIS A 74 26.79 -1.98 -10.26
N PRO A 75 28.10 -1.65 -10.13
CA PRO A 75 28.58 -0.27 -10.19
C PRO A 75 28.32 0.43 -11.53
N ASP A 76 28.19 -0.30 -12.64
CA ASP A 76 27.85 0.26 -13.94
C ASP A 76 26.37 0.68 -14.01
N ALA A 77 25.46 -0.10 -13.42
CA ALA A 77 24.06 0.26 -13.25
C ALA A 77 23.90 1.42 -12.27
N GLN A 78 24.66 1.42 -11.17
CA GLN A 78 24.72 2.55 -10.23
C GLN A 78 25.21 3.83 -10.90
N LYS A 79 26.26 3.77 -11.72
CA LYS A 79 26.79 4.92 -12.43
C LYS A 79 25.79 5.47 -13.45
N LYS A 80 25.13 4.61 -14.23
CA LYS A 80 24.04 5.03 -15.15
C LYS A 80 22.87 5.66 -14.39
N CYS A 81 22.48 5.08 -13.26
CA CYS A 81 21.43 5.61 -12.38
C CYS A 81 21.80 7.01 -11.85
N GLN A 82 23.04 7.21 -11.38
CA GLN A 82 23.54 8.52 -10.97
C GLN A 82 23.61 9.52 -12.13
N GLU A 83 24.10 9.11 -13.30
CA GLU A 83 24.13 9.95 -14.51
C GLU A 83 22.73 10.33 -15.01
N GLU A 84 21.72 9.47 -14.80
CA GLU A 84 20.32 9.79 -15.10
C GLU A 84 19.76 10.80 -14.10
N ILE A 85 19.97 10.57 -12.80
CA ILE A 85 19.57 11.48 -11.71
C ILE A 85 20.25 12.85 -11.86
N ASP A 86 21.53 12.90 -12.23
CA ASP A 86 22.24 14.17 -12.44
C ASP A 86 21.80 14.90 -13.73
N ARG A 87 21.20 14.19 -14.70
CA ARG A 87 20.80 14.73 -16.02
C ARG A 87 19.35 15.18 -16.09
N VAL A 88 18.42 14.32 -15.68
CA VAL A 88 16.98 14.52 -15.85
C VAL A 88 16.40 15.36 -14.70
N VAL A 89 17.14 15.42 -13.59
CA VAL A 89 16.53 15.56 -12.28
C VAL A 89 17.20 16.64 -11.43
N PRO A 90 16.51 17.77 -11.19
CA PRO A 90 16.61 18.46 -9.92
C PRO A 90 15.86 17.62 -8.86
N ARG A 91 16.59 16.66 -8.25
CA ARG A 91 16.21 15.75 -7.14
C ARG A 91 15.45 14.42 -7.39
N ASP A 92 14.26 14.39 -8.02
CA ASP A 92 13.36 13.23 -7.93
C ASP A 92 12.89 12.58 -9.28
N GLU A 93 13.62 11.58 -9.83
CA GLU A 93 13.09 10.50 -10.71
C GLU A 93 13.63 9.12 -10.24
N LEU A 94 13.07 8.62 -9.14
CA LEU A 94 13.38 7.30 -8.59
C LEU A 94 12.68 6.14 -9.36
N GLU A 95 11.72 6.46 -10.22
CA GLU A 95 10.69 5.54 -10.70
C GLU A 95 11.19 4.43 -11.63
N ALA A 96 12.05 4.76 -12.60
CA ALA A 96 12.57 3.76 -13.54
C ALA A 96 13.39 2.65 -12.85
N VAL A 97 14.16 3.05 -11.83
CA VAL A 97 14.96 2.14 -11.00
C VAL A 97 14.04 1.31 -10.10
N LEU A 98 13.07 1.96 -9.45
CA LEU A 98 12.06 1.29 -8.61
C LEU A 98 11.30 0.20 -9.37
N MET A 99 10.86 0.46 -10.61
CA MET A 99 10.19 -0.52 -11.46
C MET A 99 11.07 -1.75 -11.75
N GLU A 100 12.36 -1.56 -12.04
CA GLU A 100 13.26 -2.68 -12.33
C GLU A 100 13.59 -3.51 -11.08
N ILE A 101 13.71 -2.88 -9.90
CA ILE A 101 13.79 -3.61 -8.63
C ILE A 101 12.50 -4.38 -8.33
N GLN A 102 11.33 -3.80 -8.56
CA GLN A 102 10.05 -4.52 -8.40
C GLN A 102 9.91 -5.70 -9.37
N ARG A 103 10.52 -5.61 -10.57
CA ARG A 103 10.59 -6.73 -11.53
C ARG A 103 11.49 -7.88 -11.06
N TYR A 104 12.62 -7.58 -10.41
CA TYR A 104 13.56 -8.59 -9.90
C TYR A 104 13.17 -9.14 -8.52
N ALA A 105 12.68 -8.28 -7.63
CA ALA A 105 12.22 -8.61 -6.28
C ALA A 105 10.69 -8.61 -6.25
N SER A 106 10.07 -9.63 -6.85
CA SER A 106 8.64 -9.89 -6.69
C SER A 106 8.37 -10.35 -5.25
N LEU A 107 8.12 -9.40 -4.35
CA LEU A 107 7.99 -9.64 -2.91
C LEU A 107 6.72 -10.40 -2.51
N VAL A 108 5.71 -10.41 -3.38
CA VAL A 108 4.48 -11.19 -3.21
C VAL A 108 4.29 -12.08 -4.45
N PRO A 109 5.00 -13.22 -4.56
CA PRO A 109 4.94 -14.08 -5.74
C PRO A 109 3.56 -14.72 -5.97
N ILE A 110 2.75 -14.84 -4.92
CA ILE A 110 1.42 -15.46 -4.95
C ILE A 110 0.48 -14.64 -4.07
N VAL A 111 -0.45 -13.92 -4.70
CA VAL A 111 -1.74 -13.56 -4.06
C VAL A 111 -2.73 -14.67 -4.42
N THR A 112 -3.17 -15.46 -3.44
CA THR A 112 -4.16 -16.52 -3.67
C THR A 112 -5.52 -15.91 -3.95
N HIS A 113 -5.95 -15.95 -5.21
CA HIS A 113 -7.34 -15.65 -5.58
C HIS A 113 -8.25 -16.83 -5.24
N LEU A 114 -9.34 -16.56 -4.52
CA LEU A 114 -10.42 -17.52 -4.28
C LEU A 114 -11.61 -17.18 -5.16
N ALA A 115 -12.10 -18.15 -5.94
CA ALA A 115 -13.38 -18.02 -6.63
C ALA A 115 -14.53 -18.16 -5.62
N LEU A 116 -15.33 -17.11 -5.44
CA LEU A 116 -16.50 -17.12 -4.55
C LEU A 116 -17.75 -17.74 -5.18
N GLN A 117 -17.68 -18.09 -6.47
CA GLN A 117 -18.74 -18.73 -7.26
C GLN A 117 -18.09 -19.70 -8.24
N ASP A 118 -18.81 -20.75 -8.64
CA ASP A 118 -18.31 -21.76 -9.57
C ASP A 118 -18.01 -21.14 -10.94
N ALA A 119 -16.73 -20.95 -11.23
CA ALA A 119 -16.25 -20.65 -12.57
C ALA A 119 -16.27 -21.95 -13.39
N GLY A 120 -17.41 -22.23 -14.04
CA GLY A 120 -17.59 -23.41 -14.88
C GLY A 120 -16.66 -23.41 -16.10
N THR A 121 -15.47 -24.00 -15.96
CA THR A 121 -14.63 -24.38 -17.09
C THR A 121 -15.16 -25.69 -17.66
N ASP A 122 -16.10 -25.57 -18.60
CA ASP A 122 -16.74 -26.69 -19.28
C ASP A 122 -15.72 -27.42 -20.19
N LEU A 123 -15.06 -28.45 -19.65
CA LEU A 123 -14.09 -29.28 -20.36
C LEU A 123 -14.81 -30.31 -21.23
N ALA A 124 -15.49 -29.82 -22.27
CA ALA A 124 -16.27 -30.63 -23.21
C ALA A 124 -15.93 -30.30 -24.68
N THR A 125 -14.69 -30.56 -25.12
CA THR A 125 -14.39 -30.92 -26.53
C THR A 125 -12.96 -31.48 -26.70
N VAL A 126 -12.82 -32.81 -26.63
CA VAL A 126 -11.93 -33.64 -27.49
C VAL A 126 -12.65 -34.96 -27.74
#